data_AF-A0A933TYN6-F1
#
_entry.id   AF-A0A933TYN6-F1
#
_cell.length_a   1.000
_cell.length_b   1.000
_cell.length_c   1.000
_cell.angle_alpha   90.00
_cell.angle_beta   90.00
_cell.angle_gamma   90.00
#
_symmetry.space_group_name_H-M   'P 1'
#
loop_
_entity.id
_entity.type
_entity.pdbx_description
1 polymer ?
#
loop_
_entity_poly.entity_id
_entity_poly.type
_entity_poly.pdbx_seq_one_letter_code
_entity_poly.pdbx_strand_id
1 'polypeptide(L)' 'MYVALLIVVFWLAFANGANDNFKGVATLYGSGAASFRTALTWATATTLLGSIASIALAASLTQAFSGSGIVPPETLAL' A
#
# COMPACT_ATOMS: atom_id res chain seq x y z
N MET A 1 4.74 13.44 21.29
CA MET A 1 5.03 13.60 19.84
C MET A 1 4.86 12.29 19.07
N TYR A 2 5.56 11.20 19.41
CA TYR A 2 5.47 9.93 18.68
C TYR A 2 4.07 9.27 18.67
N VAL A 3 3.33 9.32 19.77
CA VAL A 3 1.96 8.76 19.84
C VAL A 3 1.02 9.46 18.87
N ALA A 4 1.07 10.80 18.81
CA ALA A 4 0.27 11.58 17.88
C ALA A 4 0.63 11.26 16.42
N LEU A 5 1.93 11.11 16.13
CA LEU A 5 2.44 10.69 14.82
C LEU A 5 1.88 9.32 14.40
N LEU A 6 1.91 8.33 15.29
CA LEU A 6 1.34 7.01 15.02
C LEU A 6 -0.17 7.09 14.73
N ILE A 7 -0.92 7.85 15.53
CA ILE A 7 -2.36 8.03 15.31
C ILE A 7 -2.62 8.62 13.92
N VAL A 8 -1.90 9.66 13.53
CA VAL A 8 -2.07 10.30 12.22
C VAL A 8 -1.68 9.35 11.08
N VAL A 9 -0.60 8.59 11.21
CA VAL A 9 -0.18 7.62 10.20
C VAL A 9 -1.21 6.51 10.04
N PHE A 10 -1.73 5.95 11.15
CA PHE A 10 -2.79 4.94 11.08
C PHE A 10 -4.09 5.50 10.50
N TRP A 11 -4.45 6.73 10.86
CA TRP A 11 -5.61 7.40 10.30
C TRP A 11 -5.49 7.59 8.79
N LEU A 12 -4.35 8.08 8.33
CA LEU A 12 -4.05 8.25 6.91
C LEU A 12 -4.09 6.91 6.17
N ALA A 13 -3.46 5.87 6.72
CA ALA A 13 -3.46 4.53 6.15
C ALA A 13 -4.89 3.95 6.06
N PHE A 14 -5.72 4.14 7.09
CA PHE A 14 -7.11 3.71 7.09
C PHE A 14 -7.94 4.43 6.02
N ALA A 15 -7.87 5.77 5.97
CA ALA A 15 -8.63 6.57 5.03
C ALA A 15 -8.27 6.23 3.57
N ASN A 16 -6.98 6.12 3.26
CA ASN A 16 -6.50 5.74 1.93
C ASN A 16 -6.89 4.29 1.60
N GLY A 17 -6.72 3.37 2.56
CA GLY A 17 -7.13 1.97 2.39
C GLY A 17 -8.62 1.84 2.08
N ALA A 18 -9.49 2.56 2.79
CA ALA A 18 -10.92 2.55 2.53
C ALA A 18 -11.29 3.08 1.13
N ASN A 19 -10.59 4.11 0.64
CA ASN A 19 -10.84 4.72 -0.66
C ASN A 19 -10.28 3.90 -1.83
N ASP A 20 -9.10 3.30 -1.69
CA ASP A 20 -8.35 2.73 -2.80
C ASP A 20 -8.39 1.21 -2.87
N ASN A 21 -8.53 0.51 -1.74
CA ASN A 21 -8.41 -0.95 -1.71
C ASN A 21 -9.41 -1.63 -2.66
N PHE A 22 -10.67 -1.18 -2.69
CA PHE A 22 -11.69 -1.79 -3.54
C PHE A 22 -11.55 -1.43 -5.04
N LYS A 23 -10.80 -0.37 -5.38
CA LYS A 23 -10.60 0.04 -6.79
C LYS A 23 -9.91 -1.06 -7.59
N GLY A 24 -8.98 -1.79 -6.97
CA GLY A 24 -8.25 -2.90 -7.62
C GLY A 24 -9.11 -4.11 -7.98
N VAL A 25 -10.28 -4.27 -7.36
CA VAL A 25 -11.25 -5.37 -7.61
C VAL A 25 -12.58 -4.89 -8.17
N ALA A 26 -12.68 -3.60 -8.53
CA ALA A 26 -13.94 -3.01 -8.99
C ALA A 26 -14.51 -3.72 -10.23
N THR A 27 -13.64 -4.17 -11.15
CA THR A 27 -14.04 -4.94 -12.33
C THR A 27 -14.39 -6.39 -12.00
N LEU A 28 -13.72 -7.01 -11.02
CA LEU A 28 -14.04 -8.36 -10.52
C LEU A 28 -15.45 -8.40 -9.92
N TYR A 29 -15.80 -7.37 -9.13
CA TYR A 29 -17.16 -7.21 -8.61
C TYR A 29 -18.15 -6.79 -9.70
N GLY A 30 -17.81 -5.77 -10.51
CA GLY A 30 -18.68 -5.20 -11.53
C GLY A 30 -19.03 -6.15 -12.67
N SER A 31 -18.18 -7.15 -12.95
CA SER A 31 -18.45 -8.21 -13.93
C SER A 31 -19.37 -9.31 -13.41
N GLY A 32 -19.71 -9.32 -12.11
CA GLY A 32 -20.52 -10.36 -11.49
C GLY A 32 -19.76 -11.67 -11.19
N ALA A 33 -18.46 -11.73 -11.45
CA ALA A 33 -17.64 -12.92 -11.21
C ALA A 33 -17.39 -13.21 -9.72
N ALA A 34 -17.56 -12.22 -8.84
CA ALA A 34 -17.43 -12.36 -7.39
C ALA A 34 -18.49 -11.58 -6.63
N SER A 35 -18.92 -12.12 -5.48
CA SER A 35 -19.75 -11.36 -4.52
C SER A 35 -18.95 -10.19 -3.92
N PHE A 36 -19.62 -9.18 -3.41
CA PHE A 36 -18.97 -8.04 -2.74
C PHE A 36 -17.97 -8.47 -1.66
N ARG A 37 -18.37 -9.41 -0.79
CA ARG A 37 -17.51 -9.91 0.30
C ARG A 37 -16.29 -10.64 -0.26
N THR A 38 -16.47 -11.47 -1.29
CA THR A 38 -15.37 -12.18 -1.94
C THR A 38 -14.38 -11.21 -2.58
N ALA A 39 -14.87 -10.21 -3.33
CA ALA A 39 -14.04 -9.20 -3.95
C ALA A 39 -13.27 -8.37 -2.89
N LEU A 40 -13.95 -7.97 -1.81
CA LEU A 40 -13.34 -7.23 -0.69
C LEU A 40 -12.25 -8.05 0.03
N THR A 41 -12.47 -9.35 0.22
CA THR A 41 -11.46 -10.25 0.78
C THR A 41 -10.24 -10.32 -0.13
N TRP A 42 -10.43 -10.46 -1.44
CA TRP A 42 -9.33 -10.45 -2.41
C TRP A 42 -8.55 -9.13 -2.42
N ALA A 43 -9.25 -7.99 -2.42
CA ALA A 43 -8.63 -6.68 -2.32
C ALA A 43 -7.73 -6.59 -1.08
N THR A 44 -8.28 -6.92 0.09
CA THR A 44 -7.55 -6.84 1.36
C THR A 44 -6.36 -7.80 1.42
N ALA A 45 -6.53 -9.05 0.98
CA ALA A 45 -5.46 -10.04 0.98
C ALA A 45 -4.31 -9.63 0.04
N THR A 46 -4.63 -9.20 -1.18
CA THR A 46 -3.61 -8.77 -2.16
C THR A 46 -2.91 -7.48 -1.75
N THR A 47 -3.61 -6.50 -1.16
CA THR A 47 -2.99 -5.29 -0.60
C THR A 47 -2.04 -5.61 0.55
N LEU A 48 -2.41 -6.55 1.44
CA LEU A 48 -1.53 -6.99 2.53
C LEU A 48 -0.28 -7.69 1.98
N LEU A 49 -0.45 -8.63 1.05
CA LEU A 49 0.66 -9.34 0.40
C LEU A 49 1.59 -8.37 -0.35
N GLY A 50 1.01 -7.43 -1.10
CA GLY A 50 1.76 -6.37 -1.78
C GLY A 50 2.53 -5.48 -0.81
N SER A 51 1.95 -5.17 0.35
CA SER A 51 2.62 -4.41 1.41
C SER A 51 3.81 -5.19 1.99
N ILE A 52 3.65 -6.49 2.27
CA ILE A 52 4.76 -7.35 2.74
C ILE A 52 5.85 -7.45 1.67
N ALA A 53 5.48 -7.69 0.41
CA ALA A 53 6.42 -7.75 -0.70
C ALA A 53 7.17 -6.42 -0.88
N SER A 54 6.49 -5.28 -0.68
CA SER A 54 7.11 -3.96 -0.78
C SER A 54 8.21 -3.75 0.25
N ILE A 55 8.09 -4.31 1.46
CA ILE A 55 9.13 -4.25 2.48
C ILE A 55 10.37 -5.02 2.00
N ALA A 56 10.19 -6.20 1.42
CA ALA A 56 11.30 -6.99 0.88
C ALA A 56 11.99 -6.32 -0.31
N LEU A 57 11.24 -5.55 -1.12
CA LEU A 57 11.74 -4.84 -2.29
C LEU A 57 12.16 -3.39 -1.99
N ALA A 58 11.90 -2.89 -0.78
CA ALA A 58 12.05 -1.47 -0.45
C ALA A 58 13.46 -0.96 -0.74
N ALA A 59 14.48 -1.69 -0.28
CA ALA A 59 15.88 -1.32 -0.51
C ALA A 59 16.22 -1.23 -2.00
N SER A 60 15.78 -2.22 -2.80
CA SER A 60 16.00 -2.24 -4.24
C SER A 60 15.26 -1.11 -4.97
N LEU A 61 14.04 -0.77 -4.54
CA LEU A 61 13.28 0.36 -5.09
C LEU A 61 13.94 1.69 -4.74
N THR A 62 14.36 1.88 -3.48
CA THR A 62 15.10 3.09 -3.05
C THR A 62 16.38 3.25 -3.86
N GLN A 63 17.12 2.17 -4.12
CA GLN A 63 18.31 2.20 -4.97
C GLN A 63 18.00 2.53 -6.45
N ALA A 64 16.91 1.99 -7.00
CA ALA A 64 16.49 2.30 -8.36
C ALA A 64 16.08 3.77 -8.54
N PHE A 65 15.41 4.36 -7.54
CA PHE A 65 14.90 5.73 -7.61
C PHE A 65 15.89 6.81 -7.13
N SER A 66 16.95 6.44 -6.40
CA SER A 66 17.98 7.40 -5.95
C SER A 66 18.87 7.91 -7.07
N GLY A 67 19.07 7.13 -8.14
CA GLY A 67 19.75 7.60 -9.36
C GLY A 67 19.00 8.73 -10.10
N SER A 68 17.70 8.89 -9.83
CA SER A 68 16.85 9.94 -10.44
C SER A 68 16.79 11.22 -9.62
N GLY A 69 17.47 11.32 -8.47
CA GLY A 69 17.44 12.50 -7.59
C GLY A 69 16.12 12.74 -6.86
N ILE A 70 15.19 11.79 -6.93
CA ILE A 70 13.86 11.87 -6.28
C ILE A 70 13.97 11.54 -4.78
N VAL A 71 15.00 10.77 -4.41
CA VAL A 71 15.19 10.25 -3.05
C VAL A 71 16.41 10.92 -2.41
N PRO A 72 16.27 11.59 -1.25
CA PRO A 72 17.38 12.24 -0.56
C PRO A 72 18.47 11.24 -0.11
N PRO A 73 19.77 11.59 -0.21
CA PRO A 73 20.87 10.68 0.12
C PRO A 73 20.81 10.10 1.54
N GLU A 74 20.30 10.87 2.50
CA GLU A 74 20.14 10.47 3.90
C GLU A 74 19.19 9.29 4.11
N THR A 75 18.33 8.99 3.14
CA THR A 75 17.40 7.84 3.21
C THR A 75 17.99 6.53 2.70
N LEU A 76 19.22 6.56 2.14
CA LEU A 76 19.94 5.38 1.62
C LEU A 76 20.74 4.63 2.69
N ALA A 77 20.84 5.14 3.91
CA ALA A 77 21.69 4.61 4.98
C ALA A 77 20.97 3.62 5.94
N LEU A 78 19.79 3.10 5.55
CA LEU A 78 19.10 2.01 6.24
C LEU A 78 19.68 0.65 5.83
#